data_AF-A0A1I1HSN8-F1
#
_entry.id   AF-A0A1I1HSN8-F1
#
_cell.length_a   1.000
_cell.length_b   1.000
_cell.length_c   1.000
_cell.angle_alpha   90.00
_cell.angle_beta   90.00
_cell.angle_gamma   90.00
#
_symmetry.space_group_name_H-M   'P 1'
#
loop_
_entity.id
_entity.type
_entity.pdbx_description
1 polymer ?
#
loop_
_entity_poly.entity_id
_entity_poly.type
_entity_poly.pdbx_seq_one_letter_code
_entity_poly.pdbx_strand_id
1 'polypeptide(L)'
;MTSSIISKKIIANSLKQLMETEPFHKISVSDIMVICQMRRQTFYYHFKDKFELLGWIYKEETKENIIDFLDYEKWENIFDLLFDYFHQNQHFYQNAFKVIEQNSFNYYLFEHTKNLYIKIIDELLVGCNLAISEVKKDTLASFYSHGFVGTIKDWIENHCAVDPSIMSSMMKNMINNQLVLLLQQSANK
;
A
#
# COMPACT_ATOMS: atom_id res chain seq x y z
N MET A 1 6.32 -14.33 23.61
CA MET A 1 5.88 -13.99 22.23
C MET A 1 5.99 -12.49 21.95
N THR A 2 5.71 -11.62 22.92
CA THR A 2 5.80 -10.14 22.82
C THR A 2 7.20 -9.60 22.47
N SER A 3 8.27 -10.24 22.94
CA SER A 3 9.65 -9.81 22.64
C SER A 3 10.04 -9.95 21.17
N SER A 4 9.47 -10.93 20.45
CA SER A 4 9.82 -11.21 19.05
C SER A 4 9.24 -10.16 18.10
N ILE A 5 7.97 -9.76 18.31
CA ILE A 5 7.32 -8.73 17.49
C ILE A 5 7.91 -7.34 17.74
N ILE A 6 8.27 -7.03 18.99
CA ILE A 6 8.95 -5.77 19.34
C ILE A 6 10.29 -5.68 18.60
N SER A 7 11.11 -6.72 18.65
CA SER A 7 12.38 -6.77 17.91
C SER A 7 12.19 -6.58 16.40
N LYS A 8 11.17 -7.23 15.80
CA LYS A 8 10.85 -7.04 14.38
C LYS A 8 10.52 -5.59 14.04
N LYS A 9 9.67 -4.93 14.85
CA LYS A 9 9.32 -3.52 14.67
C LYS A 9 10.53 -2.58 14.82
N ILE A 10 11.42 -2.83 15.78
CA ILE A 10 12.65 -2.04 15.94
C ILE A 10 13.56 -2.18 14.70
N ILE A 11 13.76 -3.40 14.21
CA ILE A 11 14.57 -3.67 13.01
C ILE A 11 13.93 -3.01 11.77
N ALA A 12 12.61 -3.11 11.62
CA ALA A 12 11.87 -2.47 10.54
C ALA A 12 12.01 -0.94 10.53
N ASN A 13 11.80 -0.30 11.68
CA ASN A 13 11.96 1.14 11.82
C ASN A 13 13.40 1.59 11.49
N SER A 14 14.39 0.77 11.81
CA SER A 14 15.80 1.04 11.48
C SER A 14 16.05 0.99 9.97
N LEU A 15 15.45 0.04 9.25
CA LEU A 15 15.50 0.03 7.79
C LEU A 15 14.77 1.23 7.20
N LYS A 16 13.58 1.58 7.71
CA LYS A 16 12.83 2.76 7.24
C LYS A 16 13.66 4.04 7.37
N GLN A 17 14.29 4.24 8.52
CA GLN A 17 15.15 5.41 8.77
C GLN A 17 16.31 5.48 7.77
N LEU A 18 16.99 4.37 7.50
CA LEU A 18 18.07 4.35 6.48
C LEU A 18 17.53 4.67 5.09
N MET A 19 16.35 4.14 4.76
CA MET A 19 15.68 4.37 3.47
C MET A 19 15.11 5.78 3.31
N GLU A 20 15.14 6.65 4.32
CA GLU A 20 14.83 8.08 4.13
C GLU A 20 15.95 8.80 3.37
N THR A 21 17.20 8.36 3.53
CA THR A 21 18.38 9.04 2.98
C THR A 21 19.19 8.20 2.01
N GLU A 22 19.05 6.87 2.04
CA GLU A 22 19.88 5.95 1.26
C GLU A 22 19.05 5.01 0.37
N PRO A 23 19.47 4.78 -0.89
CA PRO A 23 18.86 3.76 -1.73
C PRO A 23 18.94 2.36 -1.10
N PHE A 24 17.83 1.62 -1.15
CA PHE A 24 17.72 0.28 -0.55
C PHE A 24 18.86 -0.68 -0.89
N HIS A 25 19.37 -0.66 -2.13
CA HIS A 25 20.45 -1.55 -2.55
C HIS A 25 21.78 -1.28 -1.81
N LYS A 26 22.03 -0.04 -1.36
CA LYS A 26 23.26 0.33 -0.63
C LYS A 26 23.21 -0.05 0.85
N ILE A 27 22.02 -0.20 1.42
CA ILE A 27 21.83 -0.54 2.83
C ILE A 27 22.20 -2.01 3.06
N SER A 28 23.10 -2.29 4.00
CA SER A 28 23.44 -3.64 4.42
C SER A 28 22.69 -4.04 5.70
N VAL A 29 22.63 -5.35 5.97
CA VAL A 29 22.14 -5.85 7.27
C VAL A 29 22.97 -5.27 8.42
N SER A 30 24.26 -5.05 8.23
CA SER A 30 25.11 -4.45 9.26
C SER A 30 24.66 -3.03 9.61
N ASP A 31 24.33 -2.22 8.61
CA ASP A 31 23.90 -0.82 8.81
C ASP A 31 22.59 -0.77 9.62
N ILE A 32 21.61 -1.61 9.25
CA ILE A 32 20.33 -1.74 9.98
C ILE A 32 20.58 -2.09 11.44
N MET A 33 21.48 -3.06 11.68
CA MET A 33 21.75 -3.57 13.03
C MET A 33 22.57 -2.62 13.89
N VAL A 34 23.37 -1.76 13.26
CA VAL A 34 24.04 -0.63 13.94
C VAL A 34 23.01 0.40 14.43
N ILE A 35 22.01 0.74 13.61
CA ILE A 35 20.96 1.70 14.01
C ILE A 35 20.15 1.18 15.21
N CYS A 36 19.67 -0.07 15.18
CA CYS A 36 18.88 -0.60 16.30
C CYS A 36 19.72 -1.02 17.51
N GLN A 37 21.06 -0.95 17.43
CA GLN A 37 21.98 -1.38 18.49
C GLN A 37 21.78 -2.84 18.91
N MET A 38 21.47 -3.72 17.94
CA MET A 38 21.25 -5.14 18.18
C MET A 38 22.32 -5.99 17.50
N ARG A 39 22.55 -7.19 18.01
CA ARG A 39 23.53 -8.12 17.41
C ARG A 39 23.00 -8.62 16.06
N ARG A 40 23.89 -8.73 15.06
CA ARG A 40 23.54 -9.20 13.72
C ARG A 40 22.86 -10.58 13.70
N GLN A 41 23.17 -11.47 14.64
CA GLN A 41 22.48 -12.76 14.77
C GLN A 41 20.98 -12.60 15.06
N THR A 42 20.57 -11.53 15.73
CA THR A 42 19.16 -11.25 16.00
C THR A 42 18.39 -10.89 14.73
N PHE A 43 19.04 -10.30 13.73
CA PHE A 43 18.43 -10.09 12.42
C PHE A 43 18.03 -11.44 11.80
N TYR A 44 18.99 -12.36 11.71
CA TYR A 44 18.80 -13.65 11.04
C TYR A 44 17.88 -14.61 11.80
N TYR A 45 17.60 -14.32 13.06
CA TYR A 45 16.52 -15.00 13.79
C TYR A 45 15.12 -14.60 13.28
N HIS A 46 14.98 -13.39 12.73
CA HIS A 46 13.69 -12.85 12.29
C HIS A 46 13.50 -12.80 10.78
N PHE A 47 14.58 -12.55 10.03
CA PHE A 47 14.57 -12.31 8.58
C PHE A 47 15.81 -12.95 7.94
N LYS A 48 15.64 -13.63 6.81
CA LYS A 48 16.69 -14.25 5.99
C LYS A 48 17.60 -13.19 5.38
N ASP A 49 17.03 -12.08 4.94
CA ASP A 49 17.73 -10.97 4.30
C ASP A 49 16.91 -9.66 4.42
N LYS A 50 17.47 -8.57 3.88
CA LYS A 50 16.82 -7.25 3.88
C LYS A 50 15.58 -7.18 2.98
N PHE A 51 15.45 -8.06 1.99
CA PHE A 51 14.26 -8.10 1.13
C PHE A 51 13.09 -8.70 1.90
N GLU A 52 13.29 -9.79 2.65
CA GLU A 52 12.25 -10.36 3.51
C GLU A 52 11.79 -9.34 4.57
N LEU A 53 12.73 -8.60 5.17
CA LEU A 53 12.38 -7.49 6.06
C LEU A 53 11.51 -6.44 5.35
N LEU A 54 11.89 -6.03 4.14
CA LEU A 54 11.14 -5.04 3.37
C LEU A 54 9.71 -5.52 3.04
N GLY A 55 9.56 -6.78 2.62
CA GLY A 55 8.24 -7.39 2.40
C GLY A 55 7.41 -7.47 3.69
N TRP A 56 8.06 -7.73 4.83
CA TRP A 56 7.39 -7.72 6.13
C TRP A 56 6.91 -6.31 6.52
N ILE A 57 7.70 -5.26 6.25
CA ILE A 57 7.29 -3.86 6.47
C ILE A 57 6.00 -3.56 5.71
N TYR A 58 5.96 -3.85 4.40
CA TYR A 58 4.77 -3.57 3.61
C TYR A 58 3.53 -4.29 4.14
N LYS A 59 3.70 -5.54 4.59
CA LYS A 59 2.64 -6.35 5.18
C LYS A 59 2.08 -5.76 6.46
N GLU A 60 2.95 -5.37 7.39
CA GLU A 60 2.49 -4.78 8.65
C GLU A 60 1.86 -3.41 8.41
N GLU A 61 2.46 -2.56 7.58
CA GLU A 61 1.93 -1.23 7.29
C GLU A 61 0.59 -1.30 6.56
N THR A 62 0.42 -2.24 5.64
CA THR A 62 -0.87 -2.44 4.97
C THR A 62 -1.92 -2.98 5.90
N LYS A 63 -1.53 -3.85 6.84
CA LYS A 63 -2.45 -4.31 7.85
C LYS A 63 -2.93 -3.14 8.71
N GLU A 64 -1.99 -2.36 9.23
CA GLU A 64 -2.24 -1.24 10.14
C GLU A 64 -2.97 -0.07 9.47
N ASN A 65 -2.77 0.18 8.16
CA ASN A 65 -3.32 1.35 7.46
C ASN A 65 -4.46 1.04 6.47
N ILE A 66 -4.66 -0.22 6.07
CA ILE A 66 -5.70 -0.60 5.11
C ILE A 66 -6.60 -1.68 5.71
N ILE A 67 -6.05 -2.86 6.00
CA ILE A 67 -6.86 -4.06 6.27
C ILE A 67 -7.68 -3.91 7.54
N ASP A 68 -7.09 -3.38 8.61
CA ASP A 68 -7.78 -3.24 9.90
C ASP A 68 -8.97 -2.25 9.83
N PHE A 69 -8.99 -1.36 8.82
CA PHE A 69 -10.10 -0.41 8.58
C PHE A 69 -11.15 -0.92 7.59
N LEU A 70 -10.81 -1.87 6.71
CA LEU A 70 -11.68 -2.31 5.60
C LEU A 70 -13.07 -2.79 6.04
N ASP A 71 -13.20 -3.33 7.25
CA ASP A 71 -14.46 -3.94 7.71
C ASP A 71 -15.33 -2.98 8.55
N TYR A 72 -14.81 -1.80 8.91
CA TYR A 72 -15.46 -0.87 9.84
C TYR A 72 -15.52 0.59 9.37
N GLU A 73 -14.66 0.98 8.43
CA GLU A 73 -14.61 2.33 7.87
C GLU A 73 -15.25 2.38 6.49
N LYS A 74 -15.79 3.55 6.14
CA LYS A 74 -16.20 3.82 4.77
C LYS A 74 -14.99 3.84 3.86
N TRP A 75 -15.09 3.24 2.68
CA TRP A 75 -13.98 3.16 1.74
C TRP A 75 -13.40 4.54 1.39
N GLU A 76 -14.20 5.60 1.40
CA GLU A 76 -13.73 6.97 1.19
C GLU A 76 -12.69 7.37 2.24
N ASN A 77 -12.91 7.04 3.51
CA ASN A 77 -11.97 7.38 4.59
C ASN A 77 -10.62 6.67 4.41
N ILE A 78 -10.65 5.46 3.85
CA ILE A 78 -9.44 4.66 3.59
C ILE A 78 -8.52 5.38 2.59
N PHE A 79 -9.06 6.07 1.58
CA PHE A 79 -8.25 6.85 0.65
C PHE A 79 -7.57 8.04 1.35
N ASP A 80 -8.24 8.74 2.27
CA ASP A 80 -7.61 9.84 3.01
C ASP A 80 -6.43 9.33 3.84
N LEU A 81 -6.65 8.25 4.60
CA LEU A 81 -5.61 7.60 5.41
C LEU A 81 -4.42 7.17 4.55
N LEU A 82 -4.68 6.58 3.38
CA LEU A 82 -3.63 6.13 2.46
C LEU A 82 -2.80 7.28 1.92
N PHE A 83 -3.44 8.34 1.42
CA PHE A 83 -2.72 9.49 0.86
C PHE A 83 -1.91 10.22 1.94
N ASP A 84 -2.48 10.42 3.14
CA ASP A 84 -1.76 10.99 4.27
C ASP A 84 -0.55 10.13 4.67
N TYR A 85 -0.74 8.81 4.73
CA TYR A 85 0.31 7.86 5.07
C TYR A 85 1.47 7.90 4.07
N PHE A 86 1.17 7.87 2.77
CA PHE A 86 2.17 7.95 1.72
C PHE A 86 2.92 9.28 1.75
N HIS A 87 2.23 10.39 2.02
CA HIS A 87 2.85 11.71 2.15
C HIS A 87 3.82 11.77 3.35
N GLN A 88 3.39 11.27 4.50
CA GLN A 88 4.23 11.23 5.72
C GLN A 88 5.47 10.34 5.55
N ASN A 89 5.38 9.29 4.73
CA ASN A 89 6.45 8.32 4.51
C ASN A 89 7.08 8.45 3.10
N GLN A 90 6.97 9.62 2.45
CA GLN A 90 7.27 9.75 1.02
C GLN A 90 8.70 9.34 0.64
N HIS A 91 9.71 9.67 1.45
CA HIS A 91 11.11 9.34 1.14
C HIS A 91 11.39 7.84 1.19
N PHE A 92 10.81 7.15 2.17
CA PHE A 92 10.85 5.69 2.23
C PHE A 92 10.23 5.09 0.96
N TYR A 93 9.04 5.55 0.58
CA TYR A 93 8.33 5.02 -0.58
C TYR A 93 8.99 5.38 -1.92
N GLN A 94 9.63 6.55 -2.04
CA GLN A 94 10.48 6.89 -3.20
C GLN A 94 11.59 5.86 -3.42
N ASN A 95 12.20 5.36 -2.34
CA ASN A 95 13.22 4.33 -2.43
C ASN A 95 12.61 2.92 -2.58
N ALA A 96 11.45 2.66 -1.99
CA ALA A 96 10.71 1.40 -2.15
C ALA A 96 10.27 1.15 -3.61
N PHE A 97 9.75 2.17 -4.31
CA PHE A 97 9.31 2.07 -5.71
C PHE A 97 10.45 1.74 -6.68
N LYS A 98 11.70 2.04 -6.32
CA LYS A 98 12.91 1.72 -7.11
C LYS A 98 13.36 0.26 -6.93
N VAL A 99 12.76 -0.48 -6.01
CA VAL A 99 13.02 -1.91 -5.82
C VAL A 99 12.15 -2.71 -6.80
N ILE A 100 12.75 -3.15 -7.90
CA ILE A 100 12.05 -3.88 -8.99
C ILE A 100 12.21 -5.42 -8.81
N GLU A 101 13.11 -5.86 -7.95
CA GLU A 101 13.49 -7.25 -7.75
C GLU A 101 12.50 -7.98 -6.82
N GLN A 102 13.01 -8.78 -5.88
CA GLN A 102 12.21 -9.47 -4.87
C GLN A 102 11.46 -8.46 -3.99
N ASN A 103 10.19 -8.79 -3.68
CA ASN A 103 9.32 -7.95 -2.86
C ASN A 103 9.13 -6.54 -3.44
N SER A 104 8.91 -6.44 -4.76
CA SER A 104 8.56 -5.18 -5.43
C SER A 104 7.34 -4.52 -4.79
N PHE A 105 7.50 -3.27 -4.35
CA PHE A 105 6.41 -2.51 -3.76
C PHE A 105 5.26 -2.29 -4.75
N ASN A 106 5.56 -2.17 -6.06
CA ASN A 106 4.54 -2.03 -7.09
C ASN A 106 3.57 -3.22 -7.12
N TYR A 107 4.12 -4.44 -7.13
CA TYR A 107 3.31 -5.66 -7.13
C TYR A 107 2.51 -5.79 -5.82
N TYR A 108 3.18 -5.49 -4.71
CA TYR A 108 2.57 -5.54 -3.39
C TYR A 108 1.38 -4.56 -3.27
N LEU A 109 1.58 -3.29 -3.62
CA LEU A 109 0.52 -2.27 -3.58
C LEU A 109 -0.64 -2.63 -4.51
N PHE A 110 -0.35 -3.19 -5.69
CA PHE A 110 -1.36 -3.63 -6.64
C PHE A 110 -2.29 -4.71 -6.05
N GLU A 111 -1.73 -5.77 -5.47
CA GLU A 111 -2.52 -6.87 -4.90
C GLU A 111 -3.44 -6.38 -3.77
N HIS A 112 -2.93 -5.52 -2.89
CA HIS A 112 -3.70 -5.00 -1.77
C HIS A 112 -4.79 -4.02 -2.18
N THR A 113 -4.50 -3.12 -3.11
CA THR A 113 -5.48 -2.14 -3.61
C THR A 113 -6.50 -2.79 -4.52
N LYS A 114 -6.15 -3.86 -5.26
CA LYS A 114 -7.11 -4.69 -5.98
C LYS A 114 -8.16 -5.29 -5.04
N ASN A 115 -7.72 -5.86 -3.90
CA ASN A 115 -8.64 -6.40 -2.90
C ASN A 115 -9.54 -5.31 -2.27
N LEU A 116 -9.00 -4.11 -2.03
CA LEU A 116 -9.80 -2.95 -1.60
C LEU A 116 -10.87 -2.62 -2.66
N TYR A 117 -10.50 -2.53 -3.94
CA TYR A 117 -11.45 -2.24 -5.01
C TYR A 117 -12.51 -3.34 -5.21
N ILE A 118 -12.17 -4.62 -5.00
CA ILE A 118 -13.17 -5.70 -4.99
C ILE A 118 -14.23 -5.42 -3.92
N LYS A 119 -13.82 -5.10 -2.69
CA LYS A 119 -14.75 -4.76 -1.60
C LYS A 119 -15.61 -3.54 -1.92
N ILE A 120 -15.00 -2.46 -2.44
CA ILE A 120 -15.73 -1.26 -2.87
C ILE A 120 -16.78 -1.61 -3.93
N ILE A 121 -16.41 -2.40 -4.94
CA ILE A 121 -17.34 -2.80 -6.00
C ILE A 121 -18.49 -3.63 -5.40
N ASP A 122 -18.21 -4.60 -4.53
CA ASP A 122 -19.24 -5.41 -3.88
C ASP A 122 -20.21 -4.53 -3.05
N GLU A 123 -19.70 -3.57 -2.29
CA GLU A 123 -20.52 -2.60 -1.53
C GLU A 123 -21.42 -1.75 -2.44
N LEU A 124 -20.87 -1.22 -3.55
CA LEU A 124 -21.61 -0.41 -4.52
C LEU A 124 -22.70 -1.22 -5.24
N LEU A 125 -22.41 -2.48 -5.59
CA LEU A 125 -23.37 -3.39 -6.23
C LEU A 125 -24.56 -3.68 -5.30
N VAL A 126 -24.31 -3.95 -4.02
CA VAL A 126 -25.35 -4.12 -3.01
C VAL A 126 -26.19 -2.85 -2.87
N GLY A 127 -25.55 -1.68 -2.75
CA GLY A 127 -26.24 -0.40 -2.62
C GLY A 127 -27.10 -0.01 -3.82
N CYS A 128 -26.73 -0.46 -5.03
CA CYS A 128 -27.49 -0.20 -6.26
C CYS A 128 -28.44 -1.35 -6.66
N ASN A 129 -28.49 -2.44 -5.90
CA ASN A 129 -29.20 -3.68 -6.24
C ASN A 129 -28.83 -4.21 -7.64
N LEU A 130 -27.52 -4.27 -7.94
CA LEU A 130 -26.97 -4.72 -9.21
C LEU A 130 -26.17 -6.01 -9.04
N ALA A 131 -25.99 -6.74 -10.14
CA ALA A 131 -25.09 -7.88 -10.21
C ALA A 131 -24.26 -7.81 -11.49
N ILE A 132 -22.98 -8.16 -11.39
CA ILE A 132 -22.07 -8.33 -12.52
C ILE A 132 -21.35 -9.67 -12.41
N SER A 133 -20.73 -10.14 -13.49
CA SER A 133 -19.93 -11.36 -13.44
C SER A 133 -18.63 -11.15 -12.64
N GLU A 134 -18.15 -12.22 -12.01
CA GLU A 134 -16.87 -12.21 -11.28
C GLU A 134 -15.69 -11.79 -12.16
N VAL A 135 -15.67 -12.21 -13.42
CA VAL A 135 -14.64 -11.79 -14.40
C VAL A 135 -14.65 -10.28 -14.61
N LYS A 136 -15.83 -9.66 -14.71
CA LYS A 136 -15.95 -8.22 -14.87
C LYS A 136 -15.54 -7.46 -13.62
N LYS A 137 -15.94 -7.96 -12.43
CA LYS A 137 -15.52 -7.42 -11.14
C LYS A 137 -13.99 -7.43 -11.00
N ASP A 138 -13.36 -8.57 -11.26
CA ASP A 138 -11.91 -8.73 -11.19
C ASP A 138 -11.18 -7.80 -12.17
N THR A 139 -11.70 -7.68 -13.39
CA THR A 139 -11.15 -6.79 -14.42
C THR A 139 -11.23 -5.32 -13.99
N LEU A 140 -12.38 -4.87 -13.47
CA LEU A 140 -12.56 -3.51 -12.97
C LEU A 140 -11.64 -3.23 -11.78
N ALA A 141 -11.60 -4.12 -10.79
CA ALA A 141 -10.74 -3.97 -9.63
C ALA A 141 -9.25 -3.89 -10.03
N SER A 142 -8.83 -4.70 -11.01
CA SER A 142 -7.46 -4.65 -11.54
C SER A 142 -7.17 -3.32 -12.26
N PHE A 143 -8.11 -2.81 -13.06
CA PHE A 143 -7.97 -1.52 -13.73
C PHE A 143 -7.79 -0.36 -12.74
N TYR A 144 -8.67 -0.27 -11.75
CA TYR A 144 -8.59 0.78 -10.73
C TYR A 144 -7.35 0.64 -9.85
N SER A 145 -6.94 -0.59 -9.52
CA SER A 145 -5.70 -0.85 -8.79
C SER A 145 -4.47 -0.38 -9.58
N HIS A 146 -4.36 -0.71 -10.87
CA HIS A 146 -3.28 -0.19 -11.72
C HIS A 146 -3.27 1.33 -11.79
N GLY A 147 -4.44 1.96 -11.95
CA GLY A 147 -4.57 3.42 -11.96
C GLY A 147 -4.11 4.05 -10.63
N PHE A 148 -4.50 3.46 -9.51
CA PHE A 148 -4.08 3.93 -8.18
C PHE A 148 -2.58 3.76 -7.96
N VAL A 149 -1.99 2.59 -8.25
CA VAL A 149 -0.55 2.35 -8.10
C VAL A 149 0.26 3.32 -8.96
N GLY A 150 -0.13 3.52 -10.23
CA GLY A 150 0.53 4.49 -11.11
C GLY A 150 0.43 5.91 -10.55
N THR A 151 -0.75 6.30 -10.09
CA THR A 151 -0.99 7.64 -9.51
C THR A 151 -0.14 7.87 -8.26
N ILE A 152 -0.09 6.92 -7.33
CA ILE A 152 0.73 7.02 -6.11
C ILE A 152 2.21 7.09 -6.46
N LYS A 153 2.67 6.24 -7.39
CA LYS A 153 4.07 6.22 -7.82
C LYS A 153 4.46 7.58 -8.41
N ASP A 154 3.72 8.08 -9.39
CA ASP A 154 4.01 9.35 -10.05
C ASP A 154 3.95 10.51 -9.04
N TRP A 155 2.97 10.50 -8.13
CA TRP A 155 2.85 11.53 -7.11
C TRP A 155 4.03 11.55 -6.13
N ILE A 156 4.47 10.39 -5.67
CA ILE A 156 5.63 10.25 -4.76
C ILE A 156 6.94 10.60 -5.48
N GLU A 157 7.12 10.19 -6.73
CA GLU A 157 8.28 10.54 -7.56
C GLU A 157 8.35 12.05 -7.84
N ASN A 158 7.18 12.71 -7.91
CA ASN A 158 7.06 14.17 -8.00
C ASN A 158 7.01 14.87 -6.62
N HIS A 159 7.63 14.27 -5.60
CA HIS A 159 7.77 14.85 -4.26
C HIS A 159 6.44 15.24 -3.59
N CYS A 160 5.38 14.48 -3.88
CA CYS A 160 4.03 14.72 -3.38
C CYS A 160 3.57 16.19 -3.57
N ALA A 161 3.89 16.80 -4.72
CA ALA A 161 3.66 18.23 -4.96
C ALA A 161 2.19 18.67 -4.87
N VAL A 162 1.25 17.75 -5.05
CA VAL A 162 -0.19 17.98 -4.87
C VAL A 162 -0.59 17.56 -3.46
N ASP A 163 -1.40 18.37 -2.79
CA ASP A 163 -1.87 18.06 -1.43
C ASP A 163 -2.57 16.68 -1.33
N PRO A 164 -2.30 15.88 -0.28
CA PRO A 164 -2.89 14.54 -0.11
C PRO A 164 -4.42 14.53 -0.17
N SER A 165 -5.08 15.54 0.40
CA SER A 165 -6.54 15.63 0.42
C SER A 165 -7.12 15.87 -0.98
N ILE A 166 -6.39 16.60 -1.84
CA ILE A 166 -6.76 16.82 -3.24
C ILE A 166 -6.63 15.52 -4.02
N MET A 167 -5.51 14.80 -3.86
CA MET A 167 -5.29 13.51 -4.53
C MET A 167 -6.34 12.47 -4.12
N SER A 168 -6.62 12.38 -2.82
CA SER A 168 -7.69 11.53 -2.28
C SER A 168 -9.05 11.88 -2.88
N SER A 169 -9.40 13.17 -2.93
CA SER A 169 -10.65 13.65 -3.51
C SER A 169 -10.78 13.31 -5.00
N MET A 170 -9.68 13.42 -5.77
CA MET A 170 -9.67 13.02 -7.19
C MET A 170 -9.97 11.53 -7.35
N MET A 171 -9.34 10.66 -6.56
CA MET A 171 -9.59 9.21 -6.61
C MET A 171 -11.04 8.86 -6.25
N LYS A 172 -11.57 9.44 -5.17
CA LYS A 172 -12.97 9.26 -4.75
C LYS A 172 -13.95 9.68 -5.85
N ASN A 173 -13.69 10.82 -6.48
CA ASN A 173 -14.54 11.33 -7.56
C ASN A 173 -14.51 10.42 -8.80
N MET A 174 -13.36 9.83 -9.14
CA MET A 174 -13.29 8.84 -10.23
C MET A 174 -14.17 7.62 -9.93
N ILE A 175 -14.14 7.12 -8.70
CA ILE A 175 -14.99 6.00 -8.26
C ILE A 175 -16.47 6.40 -8.30
N ASN A 176 -16.84 7.49 -7.62
CA ASN A 176 -18.24 7.91 -7.50
C ASN A 176 -18.86 8.30 -8.84
N ASN A 177 -18.11 8.95 -9.73
CA ASN A 177 -18.67 9.48 -10.97
C ASN A 177 -18.53 8.50 -12.14
N GLN A 178 -17.49 7.66 -12.19
CA GLN A 178 -17.27 6.77 -13.34
C GLN A 178 -17.64 5.33 -13.04
N LEU A 179 -17.19 4.77 -11.92
CA LEU A 179 -17.48 3.36 -11.59
C LEU A 179 -18.98 3.15 -11.38
N VAL A 180 -19.63 4.01 -10.60
CA VAL A 180 -21.07 3.89 -10.32
C VAL A 180 -21.90 3.94 -11.63
N LEU A 181 -21.59 4.88 -12.52
CA LEU A 181 -22.26 4.99 -13.82
C LEU A 181 -22.01 3.74 -14.69
N LEU A 182 -20.77 3.24 -14.73
CA LEU A 182 -20.44 2.02 -15.47
C LEU A 182 -21.22 0.82 -14.95
N LEU A 183 -21.32 0.65 -13.63
CA LEU A 183 -22.09 -0.44 -13.02
C LEU A 183 -23.57 -0.35 -13.38
N GLN A 184 -24.17 0.84 -13.31
CA GLN A 184 -25.57 1.07 -13.68
C GLN A 184 -25.87 0.78 -15.16
N GLN A 185 -24.98 1.21 -16.07
CA GLN A 185 -25.12 0.92 -17.51
C GLN A 185 -24.97 -0.58 -17.83
N SER A 186 -24.20 -1.28 -17.01
CA SER A 186 -23.91 -2.70 -17.18
C SER A 186 -25.06 -3.63 -16.82
N ALA A 187 -25.98 -3.18 -15.96
CA ALA A 187 -27.13 -3.96 -15.52
C ALA A 187 -28.34 -3.85 -16.47
N ASN A 188 -28.33 -2.87 -17.37
CA ASN A 188 -29.38 -2.62 -18.36
C ASN A 188 -29.13 -3.33 -19.71
N LYS A 189 -28.17 -4.26 -19.76
CA LYS A 189 -27.89 -5.13 -20.91
C LYS A 189 -27.96 -6.59 -20.47
#